data_AF-E9GR05-F1
#
_entry.id   AF-E9GR05-F1
#
_cell.length_a   1.000
_cell.length_b   1.000
_cell.length_c   1.000
_cell.angle_alpha   90.00
_cell.angle_beta   90.00
_cell.angle_gamma   90.00
#
_symmetry.space_group_name_H-M   'P 1'
#
loop_
_entity.id
_entity.type
_entity.pdbx_description
1 polymer ?
#
loop_
_entity_poly.entity_id
_entity_poly.type
_entity_poly.pdbx_seq_one_letter_code
_entity_poly.pdbx_strand_id
1 'polypeptide(L)'
;MKRAVEHSNNGDSTFPIEESKVNNLKSMGTCYEWKRKARSKVKGACTVELPRRRFPILKWIPSYNWDFADYDVINGITVGLTTNPQGIAYAAVAGLPLQYIRRLFSAFLGLFVYVILGTSKECSIGPTAIMSLMTFSYASEGGPIYSTLLALLAGWLELVAGLLNLGFLVEFISAPVISGFCSAAALTVSSTQV
;
A
#
# COMPACT_ATOMS: atom_id res chain seq x y z
N MET A 1 18.22 -7.76 -62.29
CA MET A 1 19.39 -8.65 -62.50
C MET A 1 19.09 -9.96 -61.79
N LYS A 2 18.45 -10.91 -62.48
CA LYS A 2 19.09 -12.05 -63.16
C LYS A 2 19.93 -12.89 -62.17
N ARG A 3 19.38 -14.01 -61.69
CA ARG A 3 19.66 -15.37 -62.19
C ARG A 3 21.14 -15.71 -62.12
N ALA A 4 21.51 -16.55 -61.16
CA ALA A 4 22.44 -17.68 -61.31
C ALA A 4 22.70 -18.30 -59.93
N VAL A 5 21.96 -19.35 -59.56
CA VAL A 5 22.55 -20.65 -59.17
C VAL A 5 21.45 -21.66 -59.47
N GLU A 6 21.58 -22.24 -60.65
CA GLU A 6 20.69 -23.23 -61.23
C GLU A 6 21.33 -24.61 -61.02
N HIS A 7 20.51 -25.54 -60.55
CA HIS A 7 20.62 -27.00 -60.68
C HIS A 7 22.01 -27.67 -60.60
N SER A 8 22.23 -28.42 -59.50
CA SER A 8 22.87 -29.74 -59.59
C SER A 8 21.88 -30.81 -59.13
N ASN A 9 21.64 -31.74 -60.04
CA ASN A 9 20.74 -32.88 -59.95
C ASN A 9 21.25 -33.99 -59.03
N ASN A 10 20.30 -34.88 -58.75
CA ASN A 10 20.45 -36.32 -58.53
C ASN A 10 20.96 -36.81 -57.17
N GLY A 11 20.07 -37.55 -56.51
CA GLY A 11 20.28 -38.98 -56.36
C GLY A 11 21.31 -39.42 -55.31
N ASP A 12 20.74 -39.97 -54.25
CA ASP A 12 21.26 -41.09 -53.48
C ASP A 12 22.03 -40.80 -52.18
N SER A 13 21.47 -41.42 -51.13
CA SER A 13 22.04 -41.81 -49.85
C SER A 13 23.25 -41.03 -49.31
N THR A 14 22.98 -40.00 -48.50
CA THR A 14 23.93 -39.60 -47.45
C THR A 14 23.23 -38.91 -46.27
N PHE A 15 23.12 -39.68 -45.18
CA PHE A 15 23.02 -39.29 -43.77
C PHE A 15 21.84 -38.43 -43.27
N PRO A 16 20.92 -38.97 -42.44
CA PRO A 16 19.91 -38.20 -41.68
C PRO A 16 20.49 -37.28 -40.57
N ILE A 17 21.80 -37.03 -40.58
CA ILE A 17 22.55 -36.34 -39.53
C ILE A 17 22.60 -34.81 -39.77
N GLU A 18 22.39 -34.33 -41.00
CA GLU A 18 22.48 -32.90 -41.32
C GLU A 18 21.18 -32.14 -40.95
N GLU A 19 20.02 -32.69 -41.32
CA GLU A 19 18.71 -32.06 -41.10
C GLU A 19 18.31 -32.05 -39.61
N SER A 20 18.73 -33.08 -38.87
CA SER A 20 18.59 -33.16 -37.40
C SER A 20 19.47 -32.14 -36.67
N LYS A 21 20.66 -31.81 -37.20
CA LYS A 21 21.52 -30.73 -36.69
C LYS A 21 20.96 -29.34 -37.01
N VAL A 22 20.43 -29.11 -38.22
CA VAL A 22 19.82 -27.83 -38.60
C VAL A 22 18.55 -27.54 -37.77
N ASN A 23 17.74 -28.55 -37.47
CA ASN A 23 16.57 -28.40 -36.59
C ASN A 23 16.95 -28.18 -35.12
N ASN A 24 18.02 -28.81 -34.63
CA ASN A 24 18.55 -28.54 -33.28
C ASN A 24 19.14 -27.12 -33.15
N LEU A 25 19.81 -26.62 -34.18
CA LEU A 25 20.33 -25.25 -34.20
C LEU A 25 19.21 -24.21 -34.23
N LYS A 26 18.12 -24.47 -34.97
CA LYS A 26 16.91 -23.62 -34.92
C LYS A 26 16.21 -23.70 -33.57
N SER A 27 16.03 -24.90 -32.99
CA SER A 27 15.45 -25.10 -31.66
C SER A 27 16.27 -24.40 -30.55
N MET A 28 17.60 -24.50 -30.62
CA MET A 28 18.50 -23.78 -29.72
C MET A 28 18.39 -22.27 -29.91
N GLY A 29 18.25 -21.76 -31.14
CA GLY A 29 17.99 -20.34 -31.41
C GLY A 29 16.69 -19.83 -30.77
N THR A 30 15.59 -20.59 -30.89
CA THR A 30 14.29 -20.24 -30.29
C THR A 30 14.31 -20.30 -28.77
N CYS A 31 15.02 -21.28 -28.18
CA CYS A 31 15.21 -21.40 -26.74
C CYS A 31 16.08 -20.28 -26.15
N TYR A 32 17.12 -19.86 -26.89
CA TYR A 32 18.00 -18.75 -26.50
C TYR A 32 17.26 -17.40 -26.57
N GLU A 33 16.43 -17.21 -27.59
CA GLU A 33 15.53 -16.05 -27.75
C GLU A 33 14.48 -15.99 -26.63
N TRP A 34 13.87 -17.13 -26.25
CA TRP A 34 12.94 -17.21 -25.12
C TRP A 34 13.60 -16.91 -23.78
N LYS A 35 14.80 -17.46 -23.52
CA LYS A 35 15.58 -17.12 -22.31
C LYS A 35 16.00 -15.65 -22.31
N ARG A 36 16.30 -15.03 -23.46
CA ARG A 36 16.65 -13.61 -23.58
C ARG A 36 15.42 -12.71 -23.34
N LYS A 37 14.26 -13.03 -23.94
CA LYS A 37 12.98 -12.33 -23.70
C LYS A 37 12.50 -12.48 -22.26
N ALA A 38 12.58 -13.68 -21.68
CA ALA A 38 12.23 -13.91 -20.29
C ALA A 38 13.16 -13.13 -19.34
N ARG A 39 14.48 -13.12 -19.61
CA ARG A 39 15.46 -12.37 -18.80
C ARG A 39 15.30 -10.85 -18.94
N SER A 40 14.88 -10.36 -20.11
CA SER A 40 14.53 -8.94 -20.35
C SER A 40 13.25 -8.53 -19.60
N LYS A 41 12.20 -9.37 -19.62
CA LYS A 41 10.93 -9.13 -18.93
C LYS A 41 11.07 -9.20 -17.41
N VAL A 42 11.92 -10.12 -16.90
CA VAL A 42 12.26 -10.25 -15.47
C VAL A 42 13.16 -9.09 -15.02
N LYS A 43 14.09 -8.62 -15.86
CA LYS A 43 14.86 -7.40 -15.57
C LYS A 43 13.95 -6.17 -15.54
N GLY A 44 12.95 -6.06 -16.44
CA GLY A 44 11.93 -5.02 -16.40
C GLY A 44 11.01 -5.07 -15.17
N ALA A 45 10.75 -6.27 -14.62
CA ALA A 45 9.99 -6.47 -13.38
C ALA A 45 10.82 -6.20 -12.10
N CYS A 46 12.16 -6.14 -12.20
CA CYS A 46 13.08 -5.68 -11.15
C CYS A 46 13.84 -4.41 -11.58
N THR A 47 13.20 -3.57 -12.40
CA THR A 47 13.69 -2.22 -12.71
C THR A 47 13.15 -1.26 -11.65
N VAL A 48 13.95 -0.25 -11.31
CA VAL A 48 13.76 0.90 -10.39
C VAL A 48 12.40 1.61 -10.37
N GLU A 49 11.46 1.20 -11.24
CA GLU A 49 10.07 1.63 -11.32
C GLU A 49 9.17 1.04 -10.20
N LEU A 50 9.43 -0.18 -9.71
CA LEU A 50 8.62 -0.78 -8.64
C LEU A 50 8.78 -0.05 -7.28
N PRO A 51 10.01 0.25 -6.81
CA PRO A 51 10.19 1.06 -5.61
C PRO A 51 9.64 2.48 -5.77
N ARG A 52 9.73 3.09 -6.96
CA ARG A 52 9.12 4.40 -7.26
C ARG A 52 7.58 4.39 -7.24
N ARG A 53 6.95 3.26 -7.59
CA ARG A 53 5.50 3.07 -7.47
C ARG A 53 5.06 2.67 -6.05
N ARG A 54 5.92 2.00 -5.27
CA ARG A 54 5.62 1.52 -3.91
C ARG A 54 5.94 2.55 -2.81
N PHE A 55 6.95 3.40 -3.05
CA PHE A 55 7.37 4.48 -2.16
C PHE A 55 7.11 5.83 -2.86
N PRO A 56 5.86 6.32 -2.81
CA PRO A 56 5.49 7.64 -3.34
C PRO A 56 6.38 8.76 -2.78
N ILE A 57 6.98 8.58 -1.60
CA ILE A 57 7.94 9.50 -0.98
C ILE A 57 9.14 9.87 -1.84
N LEU A 58 9.65 8.93 -2.63
CA LEU A 58 10.78 9.17 -3.53
C LEU A 58 10.41 9.98 -4.78
N LYS A 59 9.10 10.15 -5.06
CA LYS A 59 8.61 10.94 -6.19
C LYS A 59 8.30 12.39 -5.79
N TRP A 60 7.81 12.62 -4.57
CA TRP A 60 7.43 13.97 -4.15
C TRP A 60 8.53 14.78 -3.49
N ILE A 61 9.50 14.15 -2.80
CA ILE A 61 10.65 14.84 -2.21
C ILE A 61 11.48 15.62 -3.25
N PRO A 62 11.84 15.06 -4.42
CA PRO A 62 12.69 15.77 -5.39
C PRO A 62 11.96 16.90 -6.14
N SER A 63 10.63 16.91 -6.10
CA SER A 63 9.78 17.90 -6.78
C SER A 63 9.25 18.97 -5.81
N TYR A 64 9.74 18.99 -4.58
CA TYR A 64 9.28 19.89 -3.54
C TYR A 64 9.83 21.30 -3.76
N ASN A 65 8.94 22.28 -3.86
CA ASN A 65 9.33 23.69 -3.99
C ASN A 65 9.49 24.28 -2.57
N TRP A 66 10.67 24.86 -2.30
CA TRP A 66 11.03 25.42 -1.00
C TRP A 66 10.14 26.60 -0.59
N ASP A 67 9.46 27.24 -1.54
CA ASP A 67 8.45 28.28 -1.25
C ASP A 67 7.26 27.75 -0.43
N PHE A 68 7.00 26.44 -0.45
CA PHE A 68 5.93 25.82 0.36
C PHE A 68 6.37 25.41 1.76
N ALA A 69 7.68 25.50 2.07
CA ALA A 69 8.22 25.06 3.35
C ALA A 69 7.60 25.83 4.53
N ASP A 70 7.39 27.13 4.39
CA ASP A 70 6.82 27.98 5.44
C ASP A 70 5.37 27.58 5.76
N TYR A 71 4.59 27.28 4.73
CA TYR A 71 3.20 26.83 4.88
C TYR A 71 3.12 25.43 5.51
N ASP A 72 4.02 24.53 5.13
CA ASP A 72 4.06 23.17 5.70
C ASP A 72 4.49 23.17 7.17
N VAL A 73 5.38 24.09 7.57
CA VAL A 73 5.76 24.26 8.99
C VAL A 73 4.57 24.75 9.81
N ILE A 74 3.84 25.77 9.33
CA ILE A 74 2.66 26.30 10.03
C ILE A 74 1.56 25.23 10.10
N ASN A 75 1.32 24.50 9.02
CA ASN A 75 0.36 23.40 8.97
C ASN A 75 0.76 22.26 9.92
N GLY A 76 2.03 21.87 9.94
CA GLY A 76 2.55 20.83 10.84
C GLY A 76 2.40 21.20 12.32
N ILE A 77 2.72 22.45 12.69
CA ILE A 77 2.52 22.95 14.06
C ILE A 77 1.04 22.96 14.41
N THR A 78 0.18 23.45 13.52
CA THR A 78 -1.27 23.52 13.74
C THR A 78 -1.88 22.13 13.92
N VAL A 79 -1.55 21.18 13.05
CA VAL A 79 -2.03 19.80 13.12
C VAL A 79 -1.49 19.10 14.37
N GLY A 80 -0.22 19.31 14.74
CA GLY A 80 0.36 18.76 15.97
C GLY A 80 -0.31 19.28 17.24
N LEU A 81 -0.55 20.60 17.31
CA LEU A 81 -1.20 21.24 18.45
C LEU A 81 -2.67 20.85 18.59
N THR A 82 -3.37 20.56 17.50
CA THR A 82 -4.78 20.13 17.52
C THR A 82 -4.95 18.63 17.79
N THR A 83 -4.05 17.81 17.26
CA THR A 83 -4.13 16.34 17.42
C THR A 83 -3.82 15.89 18.85
N ASN A 84 -2.92 16.60 19.55
CA ASN A 84 -2.57 16.30 20.94
C ASN A 84 -3.79 16.32 21.90
N PRO A 85 -4.54 17.43 22.04
CA PRO A 85 -5.72 17.47 22.90
C PRO A 85 -6.83 16.54 22.40
N GLN A 86 -6.99 16.40 21.08
CA GLN A 86 -7.96 15.47 20.50
C GLN A 86 -7.69 14.01 20.91
N GLY A 87 -6.44 13.58 20.85
CA GLY A 87 -6.04 12.22 21.27
C GLY A 87 -6.26 11.96 22.76
N ILE A 88 -6.02 12.95 23.62
CA ILE A 88 -6.26 12.84 25.07
C ILE A 88 -7.76 12.72 25.36
N ALA A 89 -8.60 13.55 24.71
CA ALA A 89 -10.05 13.49 24.86
C ALA A 89 -10.60 12.12 24.47
N TYR A 90 -10.17 11.55 23.34
CA TYR A 90 -10.63 10.24 22.88
C TYR A 90 -10.10 9.08 23.70
N ALA A 91 -8.88 9.17 24.23
CA ALA A 91 -8.35 8.18 25.16
C ALA A 91 -9.17 8.11 26.47
N ALA A 92 -9.62 9.27 26.97
CA ALA A 92 -10.50 9.34 28.14
C ALA A 92 -11.86 8.67 27.87
N VAL A 93 -12.43 8.88 26.67
CA VAL A 93 -13.70 8.25 26.25
C VAL A 93 -13.57 6.74 26.09
N ALA A 94 -12.40 6.26 25.69
CA ALA A 94 -12.14 4.82 25.56
C ALA A 94 -11.95 4.09 26.90
N GLY A 95 -12.06 4.78 28.06
CA GLY A 95 -11.99 4.17 29.39
C GLY A 95 -10.64 3.53 29.75
N LEU A 96 -9.61 3.78 28.95
CA LEU A 96 -8.27 3.24 29.15
C LEU A 96 -7.52 4.10 30.18
N PRO A 97 -6.82 3.52 31.16
CA PRO A 97 -6.14 4.33 32.17
C PRO A 97 -5.07 5.19 31.49
N LEU A 98 -5.11 6.50 31.77
CA LEU A 98 -4.22 7.52 31.18
C LEU A 98 -2.72 7.23 31.37
N GLN A 99 -2.38 6.30 32.26
CA GLN A 99 -1.05 5.71 32.41
C GLN A 99 -0.51 5.10 31.10
N TYR A 100 -1.39 4.73 30.16
CA TYR A 100 -1.06 4.30 28.81
C TYR A 100 -0.67 5.45 27.86
N ILE A 101 -0.50 6.70 28.32
CA ILE A 101 0.00 7.82 27.49
C ILE A 101 1.34 7.49 26.77
N ARG A 102 2.13 6.51 27.25
CA ARG A 102 3.26 5.95 26.47
C ARG A 102 2.87 5.45 25.07
N ARG A 103 1.60 5.08 24.87
CA ARG A 103 1.01 4.65 23.59
C ARG A 103 0.78 5.82 22.62
N LEU A 104 0.70 7.08 23.07
CA LEU A 104 0.73 8.25 22.16
C LEU A 104 2.05 8.30 21.38
N PHE A 105 3.17 7.96 22.01
CA PHE A 105 4.45 7.84 21.31
C PHE A 105 4.42 6.70 20.26
N SER A 106 3.65 5.64 20.51
CA SER A 106 3.39 4.58 19.52
C SER A 106 2.52 5.05 18.35
N ALA A 107 1.56 5.94 18.58
CA ALA A 107 0.77 6.55 17.50
C ALA A 107 1.64 7.46 16.61
N PHE A 108 2.63 8.13 17.21
CA PHE A 108 3.63 8.92 16.48
C PHE A 108 4.47 8.07 15.51
N LEU A 109 4.80 6.82 15.90
CA LEU A 109 5.44 5.87 14.99
C LEU A 109 4.54 5.51 13.80
N GLY A 110 3.22 5.41 14.00
CA GLY A 110 2.26 5.19 12.91
C GLY A 110 2.30 6.32 11.88
N LEU A 111 2.40 7.57 12.32
CA LEU A 111 2.59 8.73 11.44
C LEU A 111 3.90 8.63 10.65
N PHE A 112 5.00 8.25 11.30
CA PHE A 112 6.29 8.09 10.63
C PHE A 112 6.25 6.99 9.55
N VAL A 113 5.56 5.87 9.85
CA VAL A 113 5.32 4.80 8.88
C VAL A 113 4.45 5.29 7.72
N TYR A 114 3.43 6.11 7.98
CA TYR A 114 2.60 6.72 6.92
C TYR A 114 3.38 7.71 6.07
N VAL A 115 4.31 8.50 6.62
CA VAL A 115 5.17 9.38 5.82
C VAL A 115 5.96 8.55 4.79
N ILE A 116 6.53 7.42 5.21
CA ILE A 116 7.34 6.55 4.33
C ILE A 116 6.50 5.85 3.26
N LEU A 117 5.32 5.34 3.62
CA LEU A 117 4.49 4.47 2.78
C LEU A 117 3.28 5.17 2.14
N GLY A 118 3.00 6.41 2.54
CA GLY A 118 1.75 7.11 2.28
C GLY A 118 1.70 7.75 0.90
N THR A 119 0.62 7.46 0.18
CA THR A 119 0.35 7.94 -1.18
C THR A 119 -0.17 9.38 -1.21
N SER A 120 -0.73 9.87 -0.10
CA SER A 120 -1.35 11.19 0.00
C SER A 120 -0.54 12.13 0.90
N LYS A 121 -0.29 13.35 0.42
CA LYS A 121 0.50 14.37 1.13
C LYS A 121 -0.24 15.00 2.32
N GLU A 122 -1.56 15.12 2.22
CA GLU A 122 -2.40 15.90 3.15
C GLU A 122 -3.30 15.04 4.06
N CYS A 123 -3.02 13.74 4.22
CA CYS A 123 -3.87 12.87 5.01
C CYS A 123 -3.36 12.77 6.46
N SER A 124 -4.14 13.32 7.40
CA SER A 124 -3.89 13.14 8.84
C SER A 124 -4.58 11.87 9.33
N ILE A 125 -3.79 10.88 9.75
CA ILE A 125 -4.27 9.67 10.42
C ILE A 125 -4.26 9.91 11.92
N GLY A 126 -5.42 9.77 12.55
CA GLY A 126 -5.58 9.93 13.99
C GLY A 126 -6.69 9.06 14.56
N PRO A 127 -6.71 8.88 15.89
CA PRO A 127 -7.83 8.24 16.55
C PRO A 127 -9.10 9.07 16.35
N THR A 128 -10.21 8.41 16.04
CA THR A 128 -11.52 9.05 15.89
C THR A 128 -12.42 8.69 17.07
N ALA A 129 -13.43 9.53 17.33
CA ALA A 129 -14.40 9.31 18.40
C ALA A 129 -15.09 7.93 18.28
N ILE A 130 -15.43 7.54 17.04
CA ILE A 130 -16.12 6.28 16.75
C ILE A 130 -15.22 5.08 17.07
N MET A 131 -13.95 5.11 16.65
CA MET A 131 -13.01 4.03 16.98
C MET A 131 -12.83 3.87 18.48
N SER A 132 -12.87 4.98 19.22
CA SER A 132 -12.73 4.99 20.68
C SER A 132 -13.96 4.41 21.38
N LEU A 133 -15.17 4.77 20.93
CA LEU A 133 -16.43 4.21 21.43
C LEU A 133 -16.54 2.70 21.16
N MET A 134 -16.20 2.26 19.95
CA MET A 134 -16.22 0.83 19.60
C MET A 134 -15.19 0.06 20.41
N THR A 135 -14.02 0.64 20.68
CA THR A 135 -13.00 -0.01 21.53
C THR A 135 -13.45 -0.08 22.99
N PHE A 136 -14.17 0.93 23.48
CA PHE A 136 -14.64 1.01 24.87
C PHE A 136 -15.53 -0.19 25.23
N SER A 137 -16.49 -0.56 24.39
CA SER A 137 -17.40 -1.69 24.66
C SER A 137 -16.66 -3.02 24.81
N TYR A 138 -15.58 -3.24 24.06
CA TYR A 138 -14.75 -4.44 24.19
C TYR A 138 -13.74 -4.36 25.35
N ALA A 139 -13.28 -3.16 25.67
CA ALA A 139 -12.36 -2.93 26.78
C ALA A 139 -13.05 -3.12 28.15
N SER A 140 -14.33 -2.76 28.27
CA SER A 140 -15.11 -2.93 29.51
C SER A 140 -15.37 -4.39 29.88
N GLU A 141 -15.45 -5.28 28.89
CA GLU A 141 -15.74 -6.71 29.12
C GLU A 141 -14.49 -7.52 29.47
N GLY A 142 -13.36 -7.24 28.82
CA GLY A 142 -12.16 -8.08 28.89
C GLY A 142 -10.91 -7.39 29.46
N GLY A 143 -10.97 -6.10 29.74
CA GLY A 143 -9.81 -5.33 30.20
C GLY A 143 -8.80 -4.99 29.09
N PRO A 144 -7.61 -4.47 29.44
CA PRO A 144 -6.68 -3.84 28.49
C PRO A 144 -6.03 -4.82 27.48
N ILE A 145 -6.04 -6.12 27.78
CA ILE A 145 -5.50 -7.16 26.90
C ILE A 145 -6.38 -7.31 25.65
N TYR A 146 -7.70 -7.22 25.79
CA TYR A 146 -8.65 -7.38 24.68
C TYR A 146 -8.55 -6.22 23.70
N SER A 147 -8.40 -4.98 24.19
CA SER A 147 -8.13 -3.82 23.33
C SER A 147 -6.84 -3.98 22.51
N THR A 148 -5.82 -4.60 23.08
CA THR A 148 -4.53 -4.84 22.39
C THR A 148 -4.66 -5.94 21.34
N LEU A 149 -5.40 -7.02 21.64
CA LEU A 149 -5.71 -8.07 20.68
C LEU A 149 -6.56 -7.54 19.52
N LEU A 150 -7.56 -6.70 19.82
CA LEU A 150 -8.42 -6.06 18.82
C LEU A 150 -7.59 -5.19 17.87
N ALA A 151 -6.66 -4.38 18.41
CA ALA A 151 -5.77 -3.56 17.60
C ALA A 151 -4.85 -4.40 16.69
N LEU A 152 -4.33 -5.52 17.20
CA LEU A 152 -3.49 -6.44 16.42
C LEU A 152 -4.30 -7.11 15.29
N LEU A 153 -5.50 -7.59 15.60
CA LEU A 153 -6.40 -8.19 14.62
C LEU A 153 -6.85 -7.18 13.56
N ALA A 154 -7.19 -5.96 13.96
CA ALA A 154 -7.53 -4.88 13.03
C ALA A 154 -6.38 -4.59 12.06
N GLY A 155 -5.14 -4.47 12.56
CA GLY A 155 -3.96 -4.28 11.70
C GLY A 155 -3.70 -5.46 10.76
N TRP A 156 -3.91 -6.70 11.20
CA TRP A 156 -3.82 -7.88 10.34
C TRP A 156 -4.90 -7.88 9.25
N LEU A 157 -6.14 -7.54 9.60
CA LEU A 157 -7.24 -7.44 8.65
C LEU A 157 -7.01 -6.34 7.61
N GLU A 158 -6.52 -5.17 8.03
CA GLU A 158 -6.15 -4.07 7.13
C GLU A 158 -5.01 -4.48 6.18
N LEU A 159 -4.02 -5.21 6.69
CA LEU A 159 -2.90 -5.72 5.88
C LEU A 159 -3.39 -6.73 4.84
N VAL A 160 -4.29 -7.65 5.22
CA VAL A 160 -4.90 -8.62 4.31
C VAL A 160 -5.80 -7.92 3.29
N ALA A 161 -6.62 -6.96 3.71
CA ALA A 161 -7.47 -6.17 2.82
C ALA A 161 -6.62 -5.37 1.81
N GLY A 162 -5.49 -4.81 2.26
CA GLY A 162 -4.52 -4.14 1.40
C GLY A 162 -3.84 -5.07 0.40
N LEU A 163 -3.44 -6.29 0.82
CA LEU A 163 -2.86 -7.32 -0.06
C LEU A 163 -3.84 -7.79 -1.14
N LEU A 164 -5.12 -7.91 -0.78
CA LEU A 164 -6.20 -8.29 -1.70
C LEU A 164 -6.68 -7.12 -2.57
N ASN A 165 -6.09 -5.91 -2.43
CA ASN A 165 -6.52 -4.68 -3.10
C ASN A 165 -8.03 -4.39 -2.94
N LEU A 166 -8.58 -4.62 -1.74
CA LEU A 166 -10.00 -4.36 -1.44
C LEU A 166 -10.37 -2.87 -1.44
N GLY A 167 -9.44 -1.96 -1.75
CA GLY A 167 -9.73 -0.53 -1.93
C GLY A 167 -10.81 -0.24 -2.97
N PHE A 168 -10.94 -1.08 -4.00
CA PHE A 168 -12.04 -1.00 -4.97
C PHE A 168 -13.43 -1.17 -4.33
N LEU A 169 -13.53 -1.97 -3.25
CA LEU A 169 -14.80 -2.15 -2.54
C LEU A 169 -15.20 -0.89 -1.76
N VAL A 170 -14.21 -0.16 -1.23
CA VAL A 170 -14.43 1.09 -0.50
C VAL A 170 -14.93 2.19 -1.44
N GLU A 171 -14.52 2.20 -2.72
CA GLU A 171 -15.04 3.12 -3.73
C GLU A 171 -16.54 2.92 -4.05
N PHE A 172 -17.10 1.74 -3.75
CA PHE A 172 -18.55 1.49 -3.92
C PHE A 172 -19.42 1.99 -2.78
N ILE A 173 -18.82 2.46 -1.68
CA ILE A 173 -19.58 3.08 -0.61
C ILE A 173 -20.09 4.43 -1.09
N SER A 174 -21.41 4.58 -1.12
CA SER A 174 -22.05 5.80 -1.57
C SER A 174 -21.90 6.92 -0.53
N ALA A 175 -21.73 8.17 -1.00
CA ALA A 175 -21.62 9.34 -0.13
C ALA A 175 -22.77 9.48 0.90
N PRO A 176 -24.04 9.15 0.56
CA PRO A 176 -25.14 9.18 1.52
C PRO A 176 -25.01 8.17 2.68
N VAL A 177 -24.38 7.02 2.44
CA VAL A 177 -24.15 6.01 3.50
C VAL A 177 -23.10 6.51 4.49
N ILE A 178 -22.03 7.14 3.98
CA ILE A 178 -20.99 7.72 4.83
C ILE A 178 -21.55 8.88 5.66
N SER A 179 -22.35 9.76 5.06
CA SER A 179 -22.94 10.89 5.78
C SER A 179 -23.97 10.45 6.82
N GLY A 180 -24.78 9.43 6.53
CA GLY A 180 -25.70 8.82 7.49
C GLY A 180 -24.97 8.20 8.67
N PHE A 181 -23.90 7.43 8.40
CA PHE A 181 -23.05 6.84 9.44
C PHE A 181 -22.38 7.91 10.32
N CYS A 182 -21.79 8.94 9.71
CA CYS A 182 -21.18 10.05 10.45
C CYS A 182 -22.19 10.82 11.30
N SER A 183 -23.42 11.01 10.81
CA SER A 183 -24.49 11.68 11.56
C SER A 183 -24.93 10.86 12.78
N ALA A 184 -25.13 9.56 12.61
CA ALA A 184 -25.44 8.65 13.71
C ALA A 184 -24.31 8.62 14.76
N ALA A 185 -23.06 8.54 14.29
CA ALA A 185 -21.89 8.61 15.15
C ALA A 185 -21.80 9.92 15.94
N ALA A 186 -22.04 11.06 15.29
CA ALA A 186 -22.04 12.37 15.95
C ALA A 186 -23.11 12.44 17.05
N LEU A 187 -24.32 11.92 16.79
CA LEU A 187 -25.38 11.83 17.79
C LEU A 187 -24.97 10.94 18.97
N THR A 188 -24.43 9.75 18.71
CA THR A 188 -23.95 8.86 19.77
C THR A 188 -22.88 9.52 20.64
N VAL A 189 -21.90 10.19 20.02
CA VAL A 189 -20.86 10.92 20.76
C VAL A 189 -21.50 12.03 21.59
N SER A 190 -22.41 12.82 21.03
CA SER A 190 -23.09 13.90 21.77
C SER A 190 -23.89 13.37 22.98
N SER A 191 -24.58 12.24 22.83
CA SER A 191 -25.34 11.60 23.91
C SER A 191 -24.44 10.95 24.97
N THR A 192 -23.21 10.56 24.62
CA THR A 192 -22.28 9.93 25.58
C THR A 192 -21.55 10.96 26.45
N GLN A 193 -21.49 12.22 26.00
CA GLN A 193 -20.76 13.30 26.68
C GLN A 193 -21.67 14.20 27.56
N VAL A 194 -22.97 13.93 27.61
CA VAL A 194 -23.96 14.59 28.49
C VAL A 194 -24.32 13.68 29.66
#